data_AF-A0A8B2U5K1-F1
#
_entry.id   AF-A0A8B2U5K1-F1
#
_cell.length_a   1.000
_cell.length_b   1.000
_cell.length_c   1.000
_cell.angle_alpha   90.00
_cell.angle_beta   90.00
_cell.angle_gamma   90.00
#
_symmetry.space_group_name_H-M   'P 1'
#
loop_
_entity.id
_entity.type
_entity.pdbx_description
1 polymer ?
#
loop_
_entity_poly.entity_id
_entity_poly.type
_entity_poly.pdbx_seq_one_letter_code
_entity_poly.pdbx_strand_id
1 'polypeptide(L)'
;MAQYSAQFNQAKVLVLGDVMLDRYWFGATNRISPEAPVPVVRIHKNEERAGGAANVAMNIASLNVPVQLLGLTGQDEAGVALTALLQQQKIDCNFVQLSTHPTITKLRILSRHQQLLRLDFEEGFQNVTSENLLQKLESAVKNYGALVLSDYGKGTLNDVQKMIQIARNANVPVLIDPKGTDFERYRGATLLTPNMSEFEAVVGKCHSEQEIIDKGLKLISDINLTALLVTRSEKGMTLLRPNQPVFHLPTEAKEVFDVTGAGDTVISVLAIALADGRSFEEACYLSNVAAGIVVGKLGTSTVSTVELENAIHGRTTTGFGVMTEAELKQAVKLAKDRGEKIVMTNGCFDILHPGHVSYLENARKLGDRLIVAVNTDESVKRLKGEERPINHLASRMAVLAGLSSVDWLVAFDEDTPQRLIGEVLPDLLVKGGDYKPEDIAGSQEVWANGGDVKVLNFENGFSTSSVIKKIKHLEK
;
A
#
# COMPACT_ATOMS: atom_id res chain seq x y z
N MET A 1 -3.02 19.49 7.78
CA MET A 1 -2.12 18.46 7.20
C MET A 1 -2.96 17.63 6.25
N ALA A 2 -2.46 17.33 5.05
CA ALA A 2 -3.25 16.67 4.00
C ALA A 2 -3.65 15.26 4.47
N GLN A 3 -4.95 14.99 4.51
CA GLN A 3 -5.50 13.67 4.76
C GLN A 3 -5.30 12.85 3.48
N TYR A 4 -4.25 12.01 3.45
CA TYR A 4 -3.99 11.14 2.30
C TYR A 4 -5.16 10.17 2.12
N SER A 5 -5.65 10.01 0.89
CA SER A 5 -6.76 9.10 0.56
C SER A 5 -6.41 8.24 -0.64
N ALA A 6 -6.88 6.99 -0.69
CA ALA A 6 -6.81 6.11 -1.83
C ALA A 6 -7.91 6.36 -2.88
N GLN A 7 -8.65 7.47 -2.79
CA GLN A 7 -9.65 7.87 -3.79
C GLN A 7 -9.06 8.75 -4.89
N PHE A 8 -9.05 8.25 -6.13
CA PHE A 8 -8.46 8.94 -7.28
C PHE A 8 -9.54 9.35 -8.28
N ASN A 9 -10.31 10.39 -7.93
CA ASN A 9 -11.54 10.74 -8.64
C ASN A 9 -11.29 11.39 -10.01
N GLN A 10 -10.11 11.97 -10.25
CA GLN A 10 -9.75 12.63 -11.51
C GLN A 10 -8.72 11.87 -12.32
N ALA A 11 -8.07 10.86 -11.74
CA ALA A 11 -7.01 10.12 -12.39
C ALA A 11 -7.49 9.35 -13.63
N LYS A 12 -6.72 9.48 -14.71
CA LYS A 12 -6.73 8.59 -15.87
C LYS A 12 -5.29 8.42 -16.34
N VAL A 13 -4.84 7.19 -16.53
CA VAL A 13 -3.44 6.91 -16.87
C VAL A 13 -3.33 6.22 -18.23
N LEU A 14 -2.37 6.66 -19.03
CA LEU A 14 -1.98 5.97 -20.26
C LEU A 14 -0.69 5.18 -19.96
N VAL A 15 -0.66 3.91 -20.32
CA VAL A 15 0.55 3.07 -20.21
C VAL A 15 1.01 2.71 -21.62
N LEU A 16 2.30 2.85 -21.88
CA LEU A 16 2.95 2.39 -23.11
C LEU A 16 4.21 1.61 -22.74
N GLY A 17 4.34 0.37 -23.19
CA GLY A 17 5.56 -0.37 -22.92
C GLY A 17 5.54 -1.81 -23.40
N ASP A 18 6.57 -2.54 -22.95
CA ASP A 18 6.74 -3.95 -23.28
C ASP A 18 5.69 -4.80 -22.54
N VAL A 19 4.70 -5.29 -23.28
CA VAL A 19 3.66 -6.18 -22.75
C VAL A 19 4.05 -7.64 -22.89
N MET A 20 3.73 -8.44 -21.89
CA MET A 20 4.05 -9.87 -21.90
C MET A 20 2.99 -10.71 -21.18
N LEU A 21 2.91 -11.98 -21.55
CA LEU A 21 2.09 -12.99 -20.89
C LEU A 21 2.96 -13.87 -20.00
N ASP A 22 2.74 -13.84 -18.68
CA ASP A 22 3.34 -14.77 -17.75
C ASP A 22 2.44 -16.01 -17.62
N ARG A 23 2.93 -17.17 -18.05
CA ARG A 23 2.19 -18.44 -18.03
C ARG A 23 2.80 -19.40 -17.02
N TYR A 24 1.97 -20.11 -16.26
CA TYR A 24 2.37 -21.03 -15.21
C TYR A 24 1.70 -22.38 -15.42
N TRP A 25 2.51 -23.39 -15.73
CA TRP A 25 2.05 -24.77 -15.85
C TRP A 25 2.40 -25.54 -14.59
N PHE A 26 1.37 -25.99 -13.86
CA PHE A 26 1.53 -26.79 -12.66
C PHE A 26 1.32 -28.26 -12.99
N GLY A 27 2.27 -29.09 -12.56
CA GLY A 27 2.27 -30.51 -12.84
C GLY A 27 3.05 -31.33 -11.83
N ALA A 28 2.68 -32.61 -11.67
CA ALA A 28 3.44 -33.52 -10.82
C ALA A 28 4.57 -34.19 -11.63
N THR A 29 5.75 -34.30 -11.01
CA THR A 29 6.90 -35.06 -11.52
C THR A 29 6.99 -36.40 -10.82
N ASN A 30 6.31 -37.41 -11.36
CA ASN A 30 6.23 -38.74 -10.74
C ASN A 30 7.18 -39.77 -11.38
N ARG A 31 7.82 -39.45 -12.50
CA ARG A 31 8.74 -40.35 -13.21
C ARG A 31 9.80 -39.59 -14.00
N ILE A 32 10.89 -40.27 -14.31
CA ILE A 32 11.90 -39.84 -15.28
C ILE A 32 11.52 -40.35 -16.67
N SER A 33 11.87 -39.60 -17.72
CA SER A 33 11.59 -39.99 -19.10
C SER A 33 12.41 -41.24 -19.50
N PRO A 34 11.83 -42.19 -20.25
CA PRO A 34 12.59 -43.30 -20.84
C PRO A 34 13.46 -42.85 -22.02
N GLU A 35 13.24 -41.65 -22.57
CA GLU A 35 13.95 -41.12 -23.75
C GLU A 35 15.21 -40.33 -23.36
N ALA A 36 15.22 -39.71 -22.18
CA ALA A 36 16.34 -38.91 -21.69
C ALA A 36 16.26 -38.83 -20.15
N PRO A 37 17.38 -38.58 -19.43
CA PRO A 37 17.41 -38.48 -17.97
C PRO A 37 16.81 -37.15 -17.46
N VAL A 38 15.59 -36.84 -17.86
CA VAL A 38 14.85 -35.61 -17.52
C VAL A 38 13.51 -35.93 -16.86
N PRO A 39 13.00 -35.09 -15.94
CA PRO A 39 11.69 -35.28 -15.33
C PRO A 39 10.55 -35.20 -16.36
N VAL A 40 9.55 -36.08 -16.24
CA VAL A 40 8.28 -35.93 -16.98
C VAL A 40 7.30 -35.19 -16.09
N VAL A 41 6.84 -34.02 -16.55
CA VAL A 41 5.85 -33.21 -15.84
C VAL A 41 4.47 -33.43 -16.46
N ARG A 42 3.53 -33.97 -15.69
CA ARG A 42 2.13 -34.08 -16.13
C ARG A 42 1.37 -32.82 -15.73
N ILE A 43 1.17 -31.92 -16.69
CA ILE A 43 0.43 -30.66 -16.48
C ILE A 43 -1.04 -30.96 -16.18
N HIS A 44 -1.57 -30.34 -15.12
CA HIS A 44 -2.99 -30.44 -14.75
C HIS A 44 -3.64 -29.08 -14.50
N LYS A 45 -2.86 -27.99 -14.42
CA LYS A 45 -3.35 -26.63 -14.23
C LYS A 45 -2.49 -25.64 -15.02
N ASN A 46 -3.15 -24.73 -15.72
CA ASN A 46 -2.57 -23.58 -16.40
C ASN A 46 -3.08 -22.31 -15.70
N GLU A 47 -2.19 -21.42 -15.28
CA GLU A 47 -2.54 -20.06 -14.85
C GLU A 47 -1.82 -19.06 -15.75
N GLU A 48 -2.51 -17.98 -16.07
CA GLU A 48 -2.00 -16.90 -16.92
C GLU A 48 -2.14 -15.57 -16.18
N ARG A 49 -1.12 -14.74 -16.32
CA ARG A 49 -1.01 -13.43 -15.66
C ARG A 49 -0.46 -12.40 -16.64
N ALA A 50 -0.90 -11.17 -16.50
CA ALA A 50 -0.30 -10.04 -17.22
C ALA A 50 1.09 -9.75 -16.64
N GLY A 51 2.08 -9.56 -17.51
CA GLY A 51 3.44 -9.18 -17.14
C GLY A 51 3.90 -7.91 -17.84
N GLY A 52 4.99 -7.33 -17.37
CA GLY A 52 5.56 -6.11 -17.95
C GLY A 52 4.65 -4.90 -17.81
N ALA A 53 4.55 -4.11 -18.88
CA ALA A 53 3.63 -2.96 -18.95
C ALA A 53 2.16 -3.36 -18.72
N ALA A 54 1.80 -4.62 -19.01
CA ALA A 54 0.46 -5.12 -18.74
C ALA A 54 0.21 -5.29 -17.22
N ASN A 55 1.22 -5.65 -16.43
CA ASN A 55 1.12 -5.71 -14.97
C ASN A 55 0.99 -4.31 -14.33
N VAL A 56 1.66 -3.29 -14.89
CA VAL A 56 1.47 -1.88 -14.52
C VAL A 56 0.01 -1.48 -14.75
N ALA A 57 -0.56 -1.78 -15.92
CA ALA A 57 -1.97 -1.49 -16.20
C ALA A 57 -2.93 -2.23 -15.24
N MET A 58 -2.62 -3.48 -14.87
CA MET A 58 -3.40 -4.24 -13.87
C MET A 58 -3.40 -3.58 -12.50
N ASN A 59 -2.24 -3.06 -12.04
CA ASN A 59 -2.13 -2.34 -10.77
C ASN A 59 -2.91 -1.02 -10.78
N ILE A 60 -2.96 -0.32 -11.92
CA ILE A 60 -3.77 0.89 -12.06
C ILE A 60 -5.26 0.54 -12.02
N ALA A 61 -5.69 -0.47 -12.77
CA ALA A 61 -7.07 -0.90 -12.82
C ALA A 61 -7.60 -1.42 -11.47
N SER A 62 -6.78 -2.11 -10.68
CA SER A 62 -7.16 -2.62 -9.35
C SER A 62 -7.46 -1.51 -8.33
N LEU A 63 -6.96 -0.29 -8.59
CA LEU A 63 -7.27 0.91 -7.83
C LEU A 63 -8.49 1.68 -8.39
N ASN A 64 -9.27 1.04 -9.26
CA ASN A 64 -10.46 1.61 -9.92
C ASN A 64 -10.16 2.84 -10.80
N VAL A 65 -8.93 2.98 -11.29
CA VAL A 65 -8.53 4.08 -12.16
C VAL A 65 -8.62 3.67 -13.63
N PRO A 66 -9.29 4.46 -14.50
CA PRO A 66 -9.32 4.19 -15.92
C PRO A 66 -7.92 4.19 -16.54
N VAL A 67 -7.61 3.14 -17.30
CA VAL A 67 -6.32 2.95 -17.95
C VAL A 67 -6.48 2.45 -19.37
N GLN A 68 -5.69 3.03 -20.28
CA GLN A 68 -5.46 2.48 -21.61
C GLN A 68 -4.02 2.00 -21.71
N LEU A 69 -3.83 0.86 -22.38
CA LEU A 69 -2.54 0.23 -22.57
C LEU A 69 -2.20 0.15 -24.06
N LEU A 70 -1.08 0.76 -24.42
CA LEU A 70 -0.43 0.70 -25.72
C LEU A 70 0.79 -0.23 -25.64
N GLY A 71 1.00 -1.01 -26.70
CA GLY A 71 2.10 -1.96 -26.75
C GLY A 71 2.10 -2.76 -28.05
N LEU A 72 3.14 -3.57 -28.23
CA LEU A 72 3.26 -4.50 -29.34
C LEU A 72 2.87 -5.91 -28.89
N THR A 73 2.10 -6.61 -29.71
CA THR A 73 1.82 -8.03 -29.52
C THR A 73 1.98 -8.77 -30.84
N GLY A 74 2.16 -10.08 -30.79
CA GLY A 74 1.99 -10.95 -31.94
C GLY A 74 0.51 -11.10 -32.34
N GLN A 75 0.28 -11.58 -33.55
CA GLN A 75 -1.01 -12.11 -34.01
C GLN A 75 -1.10 -13.61 -33.67
N ASP A 76 -1.10 -13.92 -32.38
CA ASP A 76 -1.01 -15.29 -31.88
C ASP A 76 -1.92 -15.53 -30.67
N GLU A 77 -1.95 -16.79 -30.21
CA GLU A 77 -2.77 -17.22 -29.07
C GLU A 77 -2.42 -16.44 -27.80
N ALA A 78 -1.14 -16.21 -27.54
CA ALA A 78 -0.70 -15.47 -26.36
C ALA A 78 -1.18 -14.01 -26.37
N GLY A 79 -1.17 -13.35 -27.54
CA GLY A 79 -1.71 -11.98 -27.69
C GLY A 79 -3.22 -11.92 -27.45
N VAL A 80 -3.97 -12.93 -27.92
CA VAL A 80 -5.41 -13.05 -27.65
C VAL A 80 -5.68 -13.30 -26.17
N ALA A 81 -4.95 -14.24 -25.55
CA ALA A 81 -5.09 -14.57 -24.13
C ALA A 81 -4.79 -13.36 -23.23
N LEU A 82 -3.70 -12.63 -23.51
CA LEU A 82 -3.33 -11.42 -22.78
C LEU A 82 -4.42 -10.34 -22.91
N THR A 83 -4.92 -10.11 -24.11
CA THR A 83 -5.99 -9.12 -24.36
C THR A 83 -7.25 -9.48 -23.58
N ALA A 84 -7.65 -10.76 -23.58
CA ALA A 84 -8.82 -11.22 -22.84
C ALA A 84 -8.66 -11.02 -21.33
N LEU A 85 -7.48 -11.31 -20.77
CA LEU A 85 -7.18 -11.12 -19.34
C LEU A 85 -7.29 -9.64 -18.93
N LEU A 86 -6.77 -8.73 -19.76
CA LEU A 86 -6.81 -7.29 -19.49
C LEU A 86 -8.23 -6.71 -19.63
N GLN A 87 -8.99 -7.16 -20.63
CA GLN A 87 -10.38 -6.71 -20.83
C GLN A 87 -11.31 -7.14 -19.69
N GLN A 88 -11.05 -8.29 -19.04
CA GLN A 88 -11.79 -8.69 -17.83
C GLN A 88 -11.65 -7.68 -16.69
N GLN A 89 -10.52 -6.95 -16.62
CA GLN A 89 -10.29 -5.86 -15.67
C GLN A 89 -10.68 -4.48 -16.22
N LYS A 90 -11.42 -4.43 -17.34
CA LYS A 90 -11.86 -3.19 -18.01
C LYS A 90 -10.70 -2.28 -18.45
N ILE A 91 -9.53 -2.86 -18.73
CA ILE A 91 -8.39 -2.14 -19.31
C ILE A 91 -8.65 -1.97 -20.81
N ASP A 92 -8.49 -0.75 -21.32
CA ASP A 92 -8.60 -0.47 -22.75
C ASP A 92 -7.30 -0.86 -23.47
N CYS A 93 -7.32 -1.97 -24.20
CA CYS A 93 -6.17 -2.49 -24.93
C CYS A 93 -6.13 -1.95 -26.36
N ASN A 94 -5.15 -1.13 -26.69
CA ASN A 94 -4.98 -0.56 -28.02
C ASN A 94 -3.62 -0.96 -28.64
N PHE A 95 -3.41 -2.27 -28.74
CA PHE A 95 -2.16 -2.87 -29.24
C PHE A 95 -1.93 -2.67 -30.73
N VAL A 96 -0.66 -2.71 -31.14
CA VAL A 96 -0.25 -2.90 -32.53
C VAL A 96 0.14 -4.37 -32.68
N GLN A 97 -0.65 -5.11 -33.45
CA GLN A 97 -0.47 -6.54 -33.63
C GLN A 97 0.43 -6.83 -34.84
N LEU A 98 1.48 -7.61 -34.62
CA LEU A 98 2.49 -7.95 -35.62
C LEU A 98 2.31 -9.41 -36.06
N SER A 99 2.29 -9.66 -37.36
CA SER A 99 2.29 -11.03 -37.89
C SER A 99 3.69 -11.67 -37.92
N THR A 100 4.73 -10.87 -37.69
CA THR A 100 6.14 -11.26 -37.86
C THR A 100 6.85 -11.62 -36.56
N HIS A 101 6.31 -11.22 -35.41
CA HIS A 101 6.93 -11.44 -34.10
C HIS A 101 5.90 -12.08 -33.16
N PRO A 102 6.32 -13.00 -32.27
CA PRO A 102 5.43 -13.56 -31.26
C PRO A 102 5.15 -12.55 -30.14
N THR A 103 4.00 -12.69 -29.48
CA THR A 103 3.74 -12.04 -28.19
C THR A 103 4.72 -12.58 -27.16
N ILE A 104 5.42 -11.69 -26.47
CA ILE A 104 6.39 -12.03 -25.43
C ILE A 104 5.71 -12.88 -24.36
N THR A 105 6.15 -14.13 -24.22
CA THR A 105 5.56 -15.08 -23.27
C THR A 105 6.65 -15.69 -22.40
N LYS A 106 6.43 -15.66 -21.08
CA LYS A 106 7.31 -16.26 -20.08
C LYS A 106 6.59 -17.43 -19.44
N LEU A 107 6.85 -18.64 -19.93
CA LEU A 107 6.24 -19.86 -19.43
C LEU A 107 7.10 -20.49 -18.34
N ARG A 108 6.55 -20.66 -17.14
CA ARG A 108 7.17 -21.32 -15.99
C ARG A 108 6.51 -22.66 -15.74
N ILE A 109 7.31 -23.72 -15.60
CA ILE A 109 6.82 -25.06 -15.27
C ILE A 109 7.11 -25.33 -13.79
N LEU A 110 6.09 -25.65 -13.02
CA LEU A 110 6.17 -25.84 -11.58
C LEU A 110 5.73 -27.25 -11.16
N SER A 111 6.47 -27.84 -10.22
CA SER A 111 6.13 -29.11 -9.56
C SER A 111 6.42 -29.02 -8.08
N ARG A 112 5.46 -29.44 -7.24
CA ARG A 112 5.60 -29.43 -5.76
C ARG A 112 6.12 -28.10 -5.21
N HIS A 113 5.59 -26.98 -5.70
CA HIS A 113 5.98 -25.61 -5.37
C HIS A 113 7.42 -25.21 -5.74
N GLN A 114 8.10 -25.99 -6.58
CA GLN A 114 9.41 -25.64 -7.14
C GLN A 114 9.29 -25.36 -8.64
N GLN A 115 9.94 -24.29 -9.10
CA GLN A 115 10.08 -24.00 -10.53
C GLN A 115 11.15 -24.91 -11.13
N LEU A 116 10.77 -25.71 -12.12
CA LEU A 116 11.66 -26.66 -12.80
C LEU A 116 12.36 -26.03 -13.99
N LEU A 117 11.61 -25.27 -14.79
CA LEU A 117 12.10 -24.67 -16.03
C LEU A 117 11.34 -23.37 -16.33
N ARG A 118 12.02 -22.45 -17.01
CA ARG A 118 11.42 -21.29 -17.66
C ARG A 118 11.70 -21.34 -19.16
N LEU A 119 10.65 -21.19 -19.94
CA LEU A 119 10.67 -21.11 -21.40
C LEU A 119 10.26 -19.70 -21.81
N ASP A 120 11.15 -19.00 -22.49
CA ASP A 120 10.92 -17.63 -22.95
C ASP A 120 10.62 -17.70 -24.46
N PHE A 121 9.41 -17.32 -24.85
CA PHE A 121 9.00 -17.19 -26.26
C PHE A 121 8.98 -15.70 -26.57
N GLU A 122 10.07 -15.19 -27.13
CA GLU A 122 10.18 -13.78 -27.46
C GLU A 122 11.14 -13.56 -28.62
N GLU A 123 10.78 -12.64 -29.48
CA GLU A 123 11.70 -11.95 -30.38
C GLU A 123 11.63 -10.48 -30.03
N GLY A 124 12.78 -9.83 -29.89
CA GLY A 124 12.81 -8.41 -29.54
C GLY A 124 12.30 -7.55 -30.67
N PHE A 125 11.61 -6.46 -30.32
CA PHE A 125 11.02 -5.51 -31.26
C PHE A 125 12.01 -4.41 -31.70
N GLN A 126 13.33 -4.59 -31.53
CA GLN A 126 14.31 -3.52 -31.81
C GLN A 126 14.30 -3.06 -33.28
N ASN A 127 13.85 -3.92 -34.20
CA ASN A 127 13.75 -3.62 -35.63
C ASN A 127 12.33 -3.25 -36.09
N VAL A 128 11.38 -3.14 -35.15
CA VAL A 128 9.99 -2.77 -35.47
C VAL A 128 9.86 -1.24 -35.45
N THR A 129 9.22 -0.70 -36.47
CA THR A 129 8.92 0.74 -36.55
C THR A 129 7.93 1.17 -35.48
N SER A 130 8.20 2.30 -34.82
CA SER A 130 7.31 2.87 -33.81
C SER A 130 6.18 3.72 -34.40
N GLU A 131 6.09 3.90 -35.72
CA GLU A 131 5.14 4.84 -36.36
C GLU A 131 3.68 4.65 -35.90
N ASN A 132 3.17 3.42 -35.94
CA ASN A 132 1.80 3.13 -35.51
C ASN A 132 1.59 3.40 -34.00
N LEU A 133 2.60 3.11 -33.17
CA LEU A 133 2.53 3.39 -31.73
C LEU A 133 2.56 4.90 -31.46
N LEU A 134 3.41 5.64 -32.16
CA LEU A 134 3.52 7.10 -32.03
C LEU A 134 2.21 7.79 -32.44
N GLN A 135 1.58 7.35 -33.53
CA GLN A 135 0.27 7.85 -33.95
C GLN A 135 -0.82 7.58 -32.91
N LYS A 136 -0.87 6.35 -32.37
CA LYS A 136 -1.81 6.00 -31.29
C LYS A 136 -1.56 6.86 -30.06
N LEU A 137 -0.31 7.01 -29.64
CA LEU A 137 0.09 7.86 -28.51
C LEU A 137 -0.34 9.31 -28.71
N GLU A 138 -0.02 9.91 -29.85
CA GLU A 138 -0.35 11.30 -30.18
C GLU A 138 -1.87 11.55 -30.14
N SER A 139 -2.67 10.59 -30.60
CA SER A 139 -4.13 10.68 -30.56
C SER A 139 -4.71 10.59 -29.15
N ALA A 140 -4.09 9.80 -28.27
CA ALA A 140 -4.62 9.43 -26.97
C ALA A 140 -4.13 10.31 -25.82
N VAL A 141 -2.83 10.70 -25.82
CA VAL A 141 -2.10 11.21 -24.65
C VAL A 141 -2.81 12.37 -23.95
N LYS A 142 -3.39 13.30 -24.71
CA LYS A 142 -4.08 14.50 -24.20
C LYS A 142 -5.32 14.21 -23.33
N ASN A 143 -5.84 12.97 -23.38
CA ASN A 143 -7.03 12.57 -22.63
C ASN A 143 -6.70 11.97 -21.25
N TYR A 144 -5.41 11.87 -20.90
CA TYR A 144 -4.91 11.24 -19.68
C TYR A 144 -4.11 12.23 -18.84
N GLY A 145 -4.13 12.02 -17.53
CA GLY A 145 -3.41 12.87 -16.57
C GLY A 145 -1.94 12.48 -16.37
N ALA A 146 -1.54 11.29 -16.80
CA ALA A 146 -0.14 10.85 -16.81
C ALA A 146 0.12 9.78 -17.87
N LEU A 147 1.36 9.72 -18.36
CA LEU A 147 1.88 8.67 -19.23
C LEU A 147 2.94 7.85 -18.48
N VAL A 148 2.79 6.54 -18.45
CA VAL A 148 3.81 5.60 -17.97
C VAL A 148 4.50 4.94 -19.16
N LEU A 149 5.82 5.07 -19.25
CA LEU A 149 6.65 4.34 -20.19
C LEU A 149 7.36 3.20 -19.44
N SER A 150 6.91 1.97 -19.67
CA SER A 150 7.38 0.79 -18.93
C SER A 150 8.38 -0.01 -19.78
N ASP A 151 9.69 0.20 -19.55
CA ASP A 151 10.77 -0.39 -20.34
C ASP A 151 11.25 -1.71 -19.71
N TYR A 152 11.16 -2.81 -20.47
CA TYR A 152 11.73 -4.10 -20.09
C TYR A 152 12.86 -4.52 -21.04
N GLY A 153 13.34 -3.61 -21.89
CA GLY A 153 14.40 -3.83 -22.86
C GLY A 153 13.96 -4.73 -24.01
N LYS A 154 12.66 -4.78 -24.34
CA LYS A 154 12.14 -5.65 -25.41
C LYS A 154 11.87 -4.94 -26.72
N GLY A 155 12.07 -3.62 -26.77
CA GLY A 155 12.08 -2.84 -28.01
C GLY A 155 10.78 -2.13 -28.35
N THR A 156 9.73 -2.21 -27.51
CA THR A 156 8.53 -1.39 -27.73
C THR A 156 8.84 0.11 -27.64
N LEU A 157 9.85 0.46 -26.86
CA LEU A 157 10.26 1.84 -26.54
C LEU A 157 11.46 2.31 -27.37
N ASN A 158 11.69 1.79 -28.58
CA ASN A 158 12.83 2.20 -29.42
C ASN A 158 12.89 3.72 -29.63
N ASP A 159 11.75 4.36 -29.91
CA ASP A 159 11.62 5.81 -30.08
C ASP A 159 11.17 6.55 -28.80
N VAL A 160 11.60 6.10 -27.62
CA VAL A 160 11.18 6.67 -26.32
C VAL A 160 11.33 8.19 -26.23
N GLN A 161 12.36 8.78 -26.84
CA GLN A 161 12.53 10.24 -26.89
C GLN A 161 11.38 10.96 -27.62
N LYS A 162 10.91 10.40 -28.74
CA LYS A 162 9.74 10.95 -29.46
C LYS A 162 8.47 10.81 -28.61
N MET A 163 8.33 9.68 -27.90
CA MET A 163 7.19 9.45 -27.00
C MET A 163 7.16 10.46 -25.85
N ILE A 164 8.31 10.73 -25.23
CA ILE A 164 8.47 11.77 -24.20
C ILE A 164 8.10 13.14 -24.77
N GLN A 165 8.59 13.48 -25.96
CA GLN A 165 8.29 14.78 -26.59
C GLN A 165 6.80 14.96 -26.89
N ILE A 166 6.12 13.93 -27.38
CA ILE A 166 4.67 13.94 -27.63
C ILE A 166 3.91 14.27 -26.35
N ALA A 167 4.22 13.58 -25.25
CA ALA A 167 3.56 13.82 -23.96
C ALA A 167 3.88 15.20 -23.37
N ARG A 168 5.14 15.64 -23.47
CA ARG A 168 5.54 16.99 -23.03
C ARG A 168 4.81 18.09 -23.80
N ASN A 169 4.66 17.95 -25.12
CA ASN A 169 3.90 18.90 -25.94
C ASN A 169 2.43 18.96 -25.54
N ALA A 170 1.89 17.87 -25.00
CA ALA A 170 0.54 17.79 -24.45
C ALA A 170 0.44 18.22 -22.96
N ASN A 171 1.55 18.64 -22.33
CA ASN A 171 1.66 18.92 -20.90
C ASN A 171 1.25 17.73 -20.00
N VAL A 172 1.47 16.50 -20.46
CA VAL A 172 1.20 15.28 -19.69
C VAL A 172 2.49 14.80 -19.02
N PRO A 173 2.52 14.58 -17.69
CA PRO A 173 3.69 14.09 -17.00
C PRO A 173 4.07 12.68 -17.47
N VAL A 174 5.37 12.46 -17.67
CA VAL A 174 5.92 11.19 -18.16
C VAL A 174 6.71 10.52 -17.06
N LEU A 175 6.24 9.35 -16.62
CA LEU A 175 6.90 8.50 -15.64
C LEU A 175 7.54 7.33 -16.37
N ILE A 176 8.77 6.98 -16.00
CA ILE A 176 9.51 5.90 -16.66
C ILE A 176 10.09 4.97 -15.60
N ASP A 177 9.81 3.67 -15.76
CA ASP A 177 10.53 2.62 -15.07
C ASP A 177 11.70 2.19 -15.96
N PRO A 178 12.94 2.56 -15.63
CA PRO A 178 14.04 2.46 -16.57
C PRO A 178 14.59 1.03 -16.68
N LYS A 179 15.08 0.69 -17.86
CA LYS A 179 15.94 -0.49 -18.06
C LYS A 179 17.28 -0.13 -18.71
N GLY A 180 18.28 -0.94 -18.36
CA GLY A 180 19.64 -0.83 -18.89
C GLY A 180 20.49 0.20 -18.16
N THR A 181 21.58 0.60 -18.80
CA THR A 181 22.60 1.51 -18.24
C THR A 181 22.66 2.85 -18.96
N ASP A 182 21.81 3.06 -19.97
CA ASP A 182 21.75 4.31 -20.72
C ASP A 182 20.46 5.06 -20.38
N PHE A 183 20.57 6.03 -19.48
CA PHE A 183 19.44 6.89 -19.10
C PHE A 183 19.36 8.16 -19.95
N GLU A 184 20.33 8.42 -20.83
CA GLU A 184 20.30 9.57 -21.75
C GLU A 184 19.07 9.51 -22.67
N ARG A 185 18.68 8.29 -23.09
CA ARG A 185 17.47 8.06 -23.86
C ARG A 185 16.16 8.46 -23.15
N TYR A 186 16.19 8.70 -21.83
CA TYR A 186 15.03 9.16 -21.05
C TYR A 186 15.04 10.67 -20.79
N ARG A 187 15.93 11.41 -21.46
CA ARG A 187 16.04 12.87 -21.35
C ARG A 187 14.68 13.55 -21.44
N GLY A 188 14.43 14.44 -20.49
CA GLY A 188 13.21 15.24 -20.44
C GLY A 188 11.99 14.56 -19.81
N ALA A 189 12.09 13.33 -19.31
CA ALA A 189 11.00 12.72 -18.55
C ALA A 189 10.66 13.51 -17.27
N THR A 190 9.42 13.37 -16.78
CA THR A 190 9.01 14.01 -15.53
C THR A 190 9.62 13.29 -14.33
N LEU A 191 9.48 11.96 -14.28
CA LEU A 191 9.97 11.15 -13.18
C LEU A 191 10.61 9.86 -13.70
N LEU A 192 11.79 9.54 -13.20
CA LEU A 192 12.44 8.25 -13.39
C LEU A 192 12.44 7.49 -12.06
N THR A 193 12.16 6.18 -12.09
CA THR A 193 12.03 5.35 -10.88
C THR A 193 13.02 4.19 -10.77
N PRO A 194 14.35 4.39 -10.96
CA PRO A 194 15.30 3.29 -10.92
C PRO A 194 15.37 2.66 -9.52
N ASN A 195 15.64 1.35 -9.47
CA ASN A 195 16.14 0.76 -8.22
C ASN A 195 17.60 1.14 -7.98
N MET A 196 18.10 0.87 -6.77
CA MET A 196 19.47 1.23 -6.39
C MET A 196 20.53 0.63 -7.32
N SER A 197 20.35 -0.61 -7.79
CA SER A 197 21.30 -1.26 -8.71
C SER A 197 21.28 -0.63 -10.09
N GLU A 198 20.11 -0.28 -10.62
CA GLU A 198 19.97 0.44 -11.90
C GLU A 198 20.54 1.85 -11.81
N PHE A 199 20.31 2.55 -10.70
CA PHE A 199 20.87 3.86 -10.42
C PHE A 199 22.41 3.81 -10.39
N GLU A 200 23.00 2.91 -9.58
CA GLU A 200 24.46 2.77 -9.47
C GLU A 200 25.13 2.30 -10.76
N ALA A 201 24.42 1.55 -11.61
CA ALA A 201 24.94 1.15 -12.91
C ALA A 201 25.18 2.36 -13.84
N VAL A 202 24.45 3.46 -13.62
CA VAL A 202 24.56 4.71 -14.40
C VAL A 202 25.49 5.71 -13.73
N VAL A 203 25.32 5.96 -12.42
CA VAL A 203 26.06 7.02 -11.70
C VAL A 203 27.31 6.52 -10.98
N GLY A 204 27.59 5.21 -11.05
CA GLY A 204 28.61 4.52 -10.26
C GLY A 204 28.18 4.26 -8.81
N LYS A 205 28.89 3.36 -8.12
CA LYS A 205 28.59 2.96 -6.73
C LYS A 205 28.47 4.16 -5.78
N CYS A 206 27.53 4.09 -4.85
CA CYS A 206 27.31 5.11 -3.83
C CYS A 206 27.63 4.55 -2.44
N HIS A 207 28.52 5.20 -1.71
CA HIS A 207 28.98 4.73 -0.39
C HIS A 207 28.34 5.48 0.79
N SER A 208 27.58 6.54 0.53
CA SER A 208 26.89 7.34 1.55
C SER A 208 25.56 7.89 1.04
N GLU A 209 24.68 8.29 1.96
CA GLU A 209 23.43 8.99 1.62
C GLU A 209 23.69 10.26 0.81
N GLN A 210 24.74 11.01 1.17
CA GLN A 210 25.11 12.23 0.48
C GLN A 210 25.52 11.96 -0.98
N GLU A 211 26.26 10.89 -1.25
CA GLU A 211 26.63 10.52 -2.62
C GLU A 211 25.41 10.19 -3.49
N ILE A 212 24.37 9.56 -2.92
CA ILE A 212 23.12 9.29 -3.64
C ILE A 212 22.45 10.60 -4.03
N ILE A 213 22.39 11.56 -3.10
CA ILE A 213 21.79 12.87 -3.31
C ILE A 213 22.57 13.63 -4.39
N ASP A 214 23.89 13.76 -4.25
CA ASP A 214 24.73 14.54 -5.15
C ASP A 214 24.72 13.98 -6.56
N LYS A 215 24.90 12.66 -6.70
CA LYS A 215 24.86 11.98 -8.00
C LYS A 215 23.46 11.98 -8.61
N GLY A 216 22.42 11.86 -7.80
CA GLY A 216 21.03 11.90 -8.26
C GLY A 216 20.64 13.28 -8.77
N LEU A 217 21.01 14.35 -8.05
CA LEU A 217 20.80 15.74 -8.50
C LEU A 217 21.61 16.05 -9.76
N LYS A 218 22.84 15.54 -9.87
CA LYS A 218 23.63 15.63 -11.09
C LYS A 218 22.92 14.93 -12.27
N LEU A 219 22.46 13.70 -12.08
CA LEU A 219 21.71 12.96 -13.11
C LEU A 219 20.45 13.72 -13.54
N ILE A 220 19.67 14.26 -12.60
CA ILE A 220 18.50 15.09 -12.90
C ILE A 220 18.89 16.26 -13.82
N SER A 221 19.99 16.95 -13.52
CA SER A 221 20.49 18.05 -14.35
C SER A 221 20.98 17.58 -15.72
N ASP A 222 21.74 16.48 -15.76
CA ASP A 222 22.39 15.99 -16.98
C ASP A 222 21.34 15.58 -18.04
N ILE A 223 20.23 14.95 -17.62
CA ILE A 223 19.16 14.46 -18.51
C ILE A 223 17.84 15.24 -18.40
N ASN A 224 17.83 16.42 -17.76
CA ASN A 224 16.68 17.33 -17.67
C ASN A 224 15.40 16.67 -17.09
N LEU A 225 15.52 15.92 -16.01
CA LEU A 225 14.37 15.37 -15.29
C LEU A 225 13.69 16.43 -14.41
N THR A 226 12.40 16.23 -14.11
CA THR A 226 11.74 17.04 -13.05
C THR A 226 12.02 16.46 -11.66
N ALA A 227 12.02 15.13 -11.56
CA ALA A 227 12.26 14.40 -10.32
C ALA A 227 12.93 13.05 -10.60
N LEU A 228 13.60 12.51 -9.58
CA LEU A 228 14.16 11.15 -9.57
C LEU A 228 13.71 10.47 -8.27
N LEU A 229 13.12 9.28 -8.39
CA LEU A 229 12.78 8.45 -7.24
C LEU A 229 13.64 7.19 -7.25
N VAL A 230 14.61 7.11 -6.35
CA VAL A 230 15.44 5.92 -6.20
C VAL A 230 14.77 4.97 -5.21
N THR A 231 14.38 3.77 -5.67
CA THR A 231 13.85 2.72 -4.78
C THR A 231 14.99 1.90 -4.19
N ARG A 232 14.92 1.61 -2.88
CA ARG A 232 16.05 1.16 -2.06
C ARG A 232 15.71 -0.05 -1.20
N SER A 233 14.81 -0.90 -1.70
CA SER A 233 14.40 -2.16 -1.04
C SER A 233 14.02 -1.92 0.44
N GLU A 234 14.68 -2.58 1.39
CA GLU A 234 14.43 -2.45 2.82
C GLU A 234 14.68 -1.04 3.38
N LYS A 235 15.43 -0.20 2.66
CA LYS A 235 15.65 1.20 3.03
C LYS A 235 14.53 2.12 2.52
N GLY A 236 13.50 1.59 1.86
CA GLY A 236 12.37 2.36 1.33
C GLY A 236 12.70 3.07 0.03
N MET A 237 12.44 4.38 -0.06
CA MET A 237 12.65 5.16 -1.28
C MET A 237 13.10 6.60 -0.99
N THR A 238 13.87 7.18 -1.92
CA THR A 238 14.38 8.56 -1.82
C THR A 238 13.98 9.35 -3.06
N LEU A 239 13.17 10.39 -2.88
CA LEU A 239 12.77 11.35 -3.90
C LEU A 239 13.74 12.54 -3.90
N LEU A 240 14.27 12.83 -5.09
CA LEU A 240 15.17 13.94 -5.36
C LEU A 240 14.53 14.88 -6.39
N ARG A 241 14.60 16.19 -6.11
CA ARG A 241 14.14 17.26 -7.01
C ARG A 241 15.09 18.45 -6.93
N PRO A 242 15.28 19.20 -8.03
CA PRO A 242 16.10 20.41 -8.02
C PRO A 242 15.57 21.43 -7.00
N ASN A 243 16.46 22.01 -6.19
CA ASN A 243 16.15 23.09 -5.24
C ASN A 243 15.04 22.75 -4.22
N GLN A 244 14.84 21.48 -3.90
CA GLN A 244 13.87 21.02 -2.90
C GLN A 244 14.59 20.16 -1.86
N PRO A 245 14.09 20.11 -0.62
CA PRO A 245 14.64 19.20 0.38
C PRO A 245 14.49 17.75 -0.09
N VAL A 246 15.48 16.92 0.25
CA VAL A 246 15.44 15.48 0.01
C VAL A 246 14.28 14.88 0.79
N PHE A 247 13.43 14.13 0.11
CA PHE A 247 12.31 13.45 0.74
C PHE A 247 12.58 11.95 0.76
N HIS A 248 12.80 11.42 1.96
CA HIS A 248 13.10 10.02 2.18
C HIS A 248 11.97 9.36 2.96
N LEU A 249 11.53 8.20 2.48
CA LEU A 249 10.53 7.37 3.13
C LEU A 249 11.15 6.00 3.43
N PRO A 250 11.18 5.56 4.70
CA PRO A 250 11.59 4.19 5.03
C PRO A 250 10.55 3.18 4.51
N THR A 251 10.94 1.91 4.40
CA THR A 251 10.00 0.87 3.96
C THR A 251 8.87 0.67 4.98
N GLU A 252 7.64 0.46 4.49
CA GLU A 252 6.49 0.12 5.34
C GLU A 252 6.32 -1.40 5.52
N ALA A 253 7.06 -2.21 4.77
CA ALA A 253 6.93 -3.67 4.80
C ALA A 253 7.38 -4.23 6.15
N LYS A 254 6.44 -4.85 6.89
CA LYS A 254 6.75 -5.58 8.15
C LYS A 254 7.22 -7.01 7.88
N GLU A 255 6.66 -7.66 6.86
CA GLU A 255 7.00 -9.01 6.44
C GLU A 255 7.15 -9.01 4.92
N VAL A 256 8.29 -9.49 4.43
CA VAL A 256 8.58 -9.58 2.99
C VAL A 256 8.48 -11.04 2.59
N PHE A 257 7.50 -11.35 1.75
CA PHE A 257 7.25 -12.69 1.21
C PHE A 257 7.79 -12.82 -0.22
N ASP A 258 7.43 -11.89 -1.11
CA ASP A 258 7.87 -11.88 -2.51
C ASP A 258 7.99 -10.44 -3.01
N VAL A 259 9.12 -10.06 -3.59
CA VAL A 259 9.38 -8.70 -4.09
C VAL A 259 8.99 -8.52 -5.57
N THR A 260 8.51 -9.59 -6.21
CA THR A 260 8.20 -9.60 -7.65
C THR A 260 7.04 -8.64 -7.96
N GLY A 261 7.27 -7.66 -8.84
CA GLY A 261 6.24 -6.69 -9.26
C GLY A 261 6.04 -5.50 -8.31
N ALA A 262 6.85 -5.36 -7.25
CA ALA A 262 6.79 -4.21 -6.36
C ALA A 262 7.12 -2.89 -7.09
N GLY A 263 8.08 -2.90 -8.01
CA GLY A 263 8.41 -1.74 -8.87
C GLY A 263 7.23 -1.30 -9.74
N ASP A 264 6.56 -2.26 -10.38
CA ASP A 264 5.35 -1.99 -11.18
C ASP A 264 4.25 -1.34 -10.33
N THR A 265 4.09 -1.80 -9.09
CA THR A 265 3.13 -1.21 -8.13
C THR A 265 3.51 0.22 -7.78
N VAL A 266 4.79 0.48 -7.51
CA VAL A 266 5.29 1.82 -7.18
C VAL A 266 5.00 2.81 -8.31
N ILE A 267 5.41 2.49 -9.55
CA ILE A 267 5.20 3.41 -10.68
C ILE A 267 3.71 3.58 -11.02
N SER A 268 2.90 2.54 -10.84
CA SER A 268 1.45 2.61 -11.05
C SER A 268 0.81 3.62 -10.10
N VAL A 269 1.10 3.53 -8.79
CA VAL A 269 0.51 4.43 -7.80
C VAL A 269 1.04 5.86 -7.93
N LEU A 270 2.33 6.02 -8.28
CA LEU A 270 2.89 7.33 -8.61
C LEU A 270 2.15 7.98 -9.79
N ALA A 271 1.94 7.23 -10.87
CA ALA A 271 1.27 7.72 -12.06
C ALA A 271 -0.18 8.12 -11.76
N ILE A 272 -0.89 7.28 -11.00
CA ILE A 272 -2.26 7.55 -10.55
C ILE A 272 -2.31 8.84 -9.74
N ALA A 273 -1.46 8.99 -8.72
CA ALA A 273 -1.47 10.15 -7.85
C ALA A 273 -1.14 11.45 -8.59
N LEU A 274 -0.14 11.43 -9.49
CA LEU A 274 0.19 12.59 -10.32
C LEU A 274 -0.93 12.90 -11.33
N ALA A 275 -1.57 11.89 -11.92
CA ALA A 275 -2.73 12.07 -12.80
C ALA A 275 -3.95 12.66 -12.06
N ASP A 276 -4.06 12.41 -10.75
CA ASP A 276 -5.07 13.00 -9.86
C ASP A 276 -4.70 14.42 -9.39
N GLY A 277 -3.54 14.96 -9.80
CA GLY A 277 -3.07 16.30 -9.45
C GLY A 277 -2.39 16.41 -8.07
N ARG A 278 -1.97 15.29 -7.48
CA ARG A 278 -1.33 15.26 -6.16
C ARG A 278 0.15 15.64 -6.23
N SER A 279 0.73 15.97 -5.08
CA SER A 279 2.16 16.29 -4.99
C SER A 279 3.04 15.04 -5.17
N PHE A 280 4.31 15.24 -5.50
CA PHE A 280 5.27 14.12 -5.59
C PHE A 280 5.44 13.41 -4.24
N GLU A 281 5.43 14.15 -3.13
CA GLU A 281 5.57 13.62 -1.79
C GLU A 281 4.39 12.72 -1.42
N GLU A 282 3.18 13.16 -1.73
CA GLU A 282 1.97 12.35 -1.56
C GLU A 282 1.99 11.11 -2.44
N ALA A 283 2.36 11.27 -3.72
CA ALA A 283 2.50 10.16 -4.65
C ALA A 283 3.52 9.12 -4.15
N CYS A 284 4.67 9.57 -3.65
CA CYS A 284 5.69 8.70 -3.06
C CYS A 284 5.17 7.98 -1.82
N TYR A 285 4.49 8.69 -0.91
CA TYR A 285 3.90 8.08 0.28
C TYR A 285 2.92 6.95 -0.07
N LEU A 286 1.95 7.22 -0.94
CA LEU A 286 0.97 6.22 -1.38
C LEU A 286 1.64 5.03 -2.05
N SER A 287 2.63 5.28 -2.91
CA SER A 287 3.38 4.23 -3.59
C SER A 287 4.20 3.35 -2.65
N ASN A 288 4.78 3.93 -1.58
CA ASN A 288 5.52 3.20 -0.55
C ASN A 288 4.61 2.30 0.28
N VAL A 289 3.41 2.81 0.64
CA VAL A 289 2.39 2.02 1.33
C VAL A 289 1.93 0.86 0.45
N ALA A 290 1.60 1.12 -0.82
CA ALA A 290 1.18 0.08 -1.77
C ALA A 290 2.27 -0.98 -1.98
N ALA A 291 3.54 -0.56 -2.13
CA ALA A 291 4.68 -1.46 -2.21
C ALA A 291 4.78 -2.35 -0.97
N GLY A 292 4.62 -1.78 0.22
CA GLY A 292 4.62 -2.51 1.49
C GLY A 292 3.53 -3.59 1.59
N ILE A 293 2.37 -3.38 0.94
CA ILE A 293 1.28 -4.36 0.88
C ILE A 293 1.63 -5.51 -0.09
N VAL A 294 2.08 -5.20 -1.30
CA VAL A 294 2.32 -6.24 -2.33
C VAL A 294 3.50 -7.13 -1.99
N VAL A 295 4.52 -6.62 -1.31
CA VAL A 295 5.67 -7.45 -0.93
C VAL A 295 5.32 -8.51 0.12
N GLY A 296 4.20 -8.34 0.84
CA GLY A 296 3.65 -9.35 1.75
C GLY A 296 2.78 -10.41 1.06
N LYS A 297 2.56 -10.30 -0.26
CA LYS A 297 1.75 -11.23 -1.06
C LYS A 297 2.66 -12.10 -1.94
N LEU A 298 2.10 -13.16 -2.53
CA LEU A 298 2.85 -14.13 -3.35
C LEU A 298 2.68 -13.82 -4.86
N GLY A 299 3.79 -13.68 -5.58
CA GLY A 299 3.83 -13.41 -7.02
C GLY A 299 3.45 -11.97 -7.40
N THR A 300 3.28 -11.73 -8.70
CA THR A 300 2.75 -10.46 -9.24
C THR A 300 1.31 -10.25 -8.77
N SER A 301 1.18 -9.54 -7.65
CA SER A 301 -0.10 -9.22 -7.02
C SER A 301 -0.36 -7.73 -7.11
N THR A 302 -1.63 -7.34 -7.02
CA THR A 302 -2.06 -5.95 -7.07
C THR A 302 -2.57 -5.48 -5.72
N VAL A 303 -2.71 -4.17 -5.57
CA VAL A 303 -3.34 -3.53 -4.40
C VAL A 303 -4.74 -3.04 -4.78
N SER A 304 -5.73 -3.36 -3.96
CA SER A 304 -7.07 -2.78 -4.08
C SER A 304 -7.19 -1.44 -3.35
N THR A 305 -8.15 -0.61 -3.75
CA THR A 305 -8.40 0.69 -3.07
C THR A 305 -8.65 0.50 -1.57
N VAL A 306 -9.36 -0.56 -1.19
CA VAL A 306 -9.68 -0.88 0.21
C VAL A 306 -8.42 -1.25 0.99
N GLU A 307 -7.53 -2.07 0.43
CA GLU A 307 -6.26 -2.42 1.08
C GLU A 307 -5.36 -1.20 1.25
N LEU A 308 -5.27 -0.36 0.22
CA LEU A 308 -4.48 0.87 0.28
C LEU A 308 -5.06 1.84 1.31
N GLU A 309 -6.37 2.05 1.32
CA GLU A 309 -7.05 2.90 2.29
C GLU A 309 -6.84 2.37 3.71
N ASN A 310 -7.01 1.06 3.93
CA ASN A 310 -6.77 0.43 5.23
C ASN A 310 -5.32 0.56 5.68
N ALA A 311 -4.35 0.49 4.76
CA ALA A 311 -2.94 0.62 5.10
C ALA A 311 -2.54 2.08 5.40
N ILE A 312 -3.10 3.06 4.66
CA ILE A 312 -2.92 4.49 4.94
C ILE A 312 -3.47 4.82 6.33
N HIS A 313 -4.71 4.41 6.61
CA HIS A 313 -5.39 4.68 7.88
C HIS A 313 -4.80 3.84 9.01
N GLY A 314 -4.41 2.59 8.75
CA GLY A 314 -3.82 1.67 9.71
C GLY A 314 -2.40 2.01 10.14
N ARG A 315 -1.78 3.07 9.59
CA ARG A 315 -0.41 3.50 9.95
C ARG A 315 -0.15 5.00 10.04
N THR A 316 -1.16 5.84 10.12
CA THR A 316 -0.93 7.22 10.52
C THR A 316 -1.62 7.51 11.83
N THR A 317 -0.94 8.30 12.63
CA THR A 317 -1.42 9.28 13.61
C THR A 317 -2.68 10.09 13.20
N THR A 318 -3.50 9.60 12.27
CA THR A 318 -4.77 10.16 11.78
C THR A 318 -5.64 9.01 11.26
N GLY A 319 -6.28 8.26 12.15
CA GLY A 319 -7.37 7.34 11.76
C GLY A 319 -7.45 6.04 12.53
N PHE A 320 -6.34 5.57 13.14
CA PHE A 320 -6.28 4.49 14.12
C PHE A 320 -5.20 4.81 15.17
N GLY A 321 -5.35 4.34 16.41
CA GLY A 321 -4.43 4.65 17.50
C GLY A 321 -4.78 5.94 18.26
N VAL A 322 -3.77 6.66 18.76
CA VAL A 322 -3.93 7.84 19.63
C VAL A 322 -4.45 9.04 18.83
N MET A 323 -5.58 9.61 19.28
CA MET A 323 -6.29 10.72 18.64
C MET A 323 -6.54 11.88 19.60
N THR A 324 -6.67 13.07 19.04
CA THR A 324 -7.34 14.19 19.69
C THR A 324 -8.86 14.02 19.66
N GLU A 325 -9.59 14.72 20.53
CA GLU A 325 -11.06 14.65 20.53
C GLU A 325 -11.68 15.11 19.21
N ALA A 326 -11.08 16.11 18.54
CA ALA A 326 -11.57 16.61 17.26
C ALA A 326 -11.42 15.55 16.15
N GLU A 327 -10.26 14.89 16.08
CA GLU A 327 -10.00 13.79 15.13
C GLU A 327 -10.92 12.61 15.38
N LEU A 328 -11.14 12.25 16.65
CA LEU A 328 -12.03 11.15 17.02
C LEU A 328 -13.46 11.41 16.54
N LYS A 329 -14.01 12.62 16.75
CA LYS A 329 -15.36 12.95 16.28
C LYS A 329 -15.50 12.82 14.77
N GLN A 330 -14.48 13.24 14.02
CA GLN A 330 -14.47 13.11 12.57
C GLN A 330 -14.39 11.64 12.14
N ALA A 331 -13.53 10.84 12.77
CA ALA A 331 -13.39 9.41 12.50
C ALA A 331 -14.69 8.64 12.78
N VAL A 332 -15.34 8.93 13.91
CA VAL A 332 -16.62 8.34 14.32
C VAL A 332 -17.73 8.70 13.34
N LYS A 333 -17.83 9.98 12.93
CA LYS A 333 -18.81 10.40 11.94
C LYS A 333 -18.64 9.64 10.62
N LEU A 334 -17.41 9.58 10.10
CA LEU A 334 -17.12 8.86 8.85
C LEU A 334 -17.44 7.37 8.95
N ALA A 335 -17.19 6.74 10.11
CA ALA A 335 -17.49 5.33 10.32
C ALA A 335 -19.01 5.08 10.39
N LYS A 336 -19.75 5.95 11.05
CA LYS A 336 -21.22 5.88 11.04
C LYS A 336 -21.82 6.12 9.66
N ASP A 337 -21.25 7.04 8.88
CA ASP A 337 -21.65 7.26 7.48
C ASP A 337 -21.43 5.99 6.61
N ARG A 338 -20.50 5.11 7.01
CA ARG A 338 -20.27 3.79 6.40
C ARG A 338 -21.15 2.66 6.99
N GLY A 339 -21.98 2.97 7.97
CA GLY A 339 -22.82 1.97 8.67
C GLY A 339 -22.05 1.10 9.66
N GLU A 340 -20.85 1.49 10.08
CA GLU A 340 -20.06 0.77 11.10
C GLU A 340 -20.64 1.02 12.50
N LYS A 341 -20.75 -0.04 13.31
CA LYS A 341 -21.21 0.03 14.71
C LYS A 341 -20.05 0.38 15.64
N ILE A 342 -20.18 1.49 16.36
CA ILE A 342 -19.13 2.04 17.21
C ILE A 342 -19.31 1.62 18.66
N VAL A 343 -18.30 0.95 19.21
CA VAL A 343 -18.21 0.56 20.63
C VAL A 343 -17.24 1.49 21.34
N MET A 344 -17.56 1.92 22.56
CA MET A 344 -16.68 2.74 23.38
C MET A 344 -16.55 2.17 24.79
N THR A 345 -15.35 2.24 25.35
CA THR A 345 -15.05 1.95 26.75
C THR A 345 -14.08 3.00 27.29
N ASN A 346 -13.93 3.08 28.61
CA ASN A 346 -12.93 3.93 29.24
C ASN A 346 -12.24 3.28 30.45
N GLY A 347 -11.06 3.77 30.80
CA GLY A 347 -10.36 3.37 32.01
C GLY A 347 -8.95 3.96 32.17
N CYS A 348 -8.33 3.70 33.32
CA CYS A 348 -6.97 4.19 33.58
C CYS A 348 -5.90 3.36 32.85
N PHE A 349 -6.10 2.05 32.68
CA PHE A 349 -5.16 1.13 32.03
C PHE A 349 -3.69 1.27 32.48
N ASP A 350 -3.49 1.40 33.79
CA ASP A 350 -2.18 1.77 34.33
C ASP A 350 -1.13 0.66 34.18
N ILE A 351 -1.45 -0.55 34.66
CA ILE A 351 -0.66 -1.75 34.34
C ILE A 351 -1.63 -2.76 33.74
N LEU A 352 -1.42 -3.07 32.46
CA LEU A 352 -2.20 -4.07 31.76
C LEU A 352 -1.93 -5.47 32.32
N HIS A 353 -2.96 -6.29 32.24
CA HIS A 353 -2.94 -7.70 32.64
C HIS A 353 -3.91 -8.46 31.72
N PRO A 354 -3.88 -9.81 31.68
CA PRO A 354 -4.71 -10.60 30.76
C PRO A 354 -6.20 -10.24 30.79
N GLY A 355 -6.76 -9.94 31.97
CA GLY A 355 -8.14 -9.46 32.10
C GLY A 355 -8.48 -8.20 31.29
N HIS A 356 -7.55 -7.23 31.12
CA HIS A 356 -7.79 -6.07 30.25
C HIS A 356 -7.80 -6.47 28.77
N VAL A 357 -6.91 -7.38 28.36
CA VAL A 357 -6.84 -7.85 26.97
C VAL A 357 -8.13 -8.59 26.60
N SER A 358 -8.54 -9.56 27.40
CA SER A 358 -9.80 -10.31 27.22
C SER A 358 -11.02 -9.37 27.23
N TYR A 359 -11.05 -8.38 28.14
CA TYR A 359 -12.11 -7.38 28.18
C TYR A 359 -12.22 -6.56 26.88
N LEU A 360 -11.09 -6.02 26.40
CA LEU A 360 -11.06 -5.21 25.18
C LEU A 360 -11.40 -6.05 23.94
N GLU A 361 -10.93 -7.29 23.86
CA GLU A 361 -11.31 -8.23 22.80
C GLU A 361 -12.82 -8.53 22.80
N ASN A 362 -13.42 -8.72 23.97
CA ASN A 362 -14.85 -8.96 24.08
C ASN A 362 -15.68 -7.71 23.77
N ALA A 363 -15.21 -6.52 24.17
CA ALA A 363 -15.83 -5.26 23.77
C ALA A 363 -15.78 -5.08 22.25
N ARG A 364 -14.63 -5.34 21.63
CA ARG A 364 -14.44 -5.22 20.17
C ARG A 364 -15.38 -6.11 19.36
N LYS A 365 -15.75 -7.29 19.87
CA LYS A 365 -16.70 -8.21 19.20
C LYS A 365 -18.14 -7.69 19.13
N LEU A 366 -18.49 -6.64 19.88
CA LEU A 366 -19.87 -6.13 19.97
C LEU A 366 -20.20 -5.06 18.90
N GLY A 367 -19.20 -4.67 18.11
CA GLY A 367 -19.34 -3.76 16.97
C GLY A 367 -18.14 -3.82 16.02
N ASP A 368 -18.06 -2.85 15.13
CA ASP A 368 -17.06 -2.81 14.05
C ASP A 368 -15.83 -1.98 14.42
N ARG A 369 -15.95 -1.08 15.40
CA ARG A 369 -14.85 -0.23 15.92
C ARG A 369 -14.88 -0.17 17.44
N LEU A 370 -13.71 -0.18 18.08
CA LEU A 370 -13.56 0.06 19.52
C LEU A 370 -12.77 1.33 19.84
N ILE A 371 -13.42 2.23 20.57
CA ILE A 371 -12.82 3.41 21.21
C ILE A 371 -12.45 3.08 22.64
N VAL A 372 -11.23 3.43 23.03
CA VAL A 372 -10.76 3.38 24.42
C VAL A 372 -10.40 4.79 24.88
N ALA A 373 -11.22 5.35 25.76
CA ALA A 373 -10.94 6.61 26.44
C ALA A 373 -10.06 6.38 27.67
N VAL A 374 -8.92 7.08 27.75
CA VAL A 374 -7.87 6.86 28.76
C VAL A 374 -7.72 8.11 29.64
N ASN A 375 -7.80 7.92 30.96
CA ASN A 375 -7.58 9.00 31.91
C ASN A 375 -6.16 9.59 31.79
N THR A 376 -6.01 10.92 31.86
CA THR A 376 -4.70 11.58 32.02
C THR A 376 -4.04 11.21 33.35
N ASP A 377 -2.76 11.56 33.51
CA ASP A 377 -2.04 11.29 34.76
C ASP A 377 -2.66 12.03 35.95
N GLU A 378 -3.06 13.29 35.76
CA GLU A 378 -3.72 14.09 36.80
C GLU A 378 -5.12 13.54 37.16
N SER A 379 -5.88 13.08 36.16
CA SER A 379 -7.15 12.38 36.38
C SER A 379 -6.98 11.12 37.22
N VAL A 380 -5.95 10.31 36.93
CA VAL A 380 -5.68 9.08 37.70
C VAL A 380 -5.23 9.40 39.13
N LYS A 381 -4.41 10.45 39.34
CA LYS A 381 -4.01 10.89 40.70
C LYS A 381 -5.22 11.28 41.53
N ARG A 382 -6.14 12.08 40.98
CA ARG A 382 -7.39 12.46 41.68
C ARG A 382 -8.24 11.24 42.04
N LEU A 383 -8.33 10.26 41.14
CA LEU A 383 -9.16 9.07 41.32
C LEU A 383 -8.55 8.01 42.24
N LYS A 384 -7.22 7.86 42.27
CA LYS A 384 -6.53 6.72 42.91
C LYS A 384 -5.43 7.11 43.91
N GLY A 385 -5.15 8.40 44.09
CA GLY A 385 -4.14 8.95 44.98
C GLY A 385 -2.81 9.26 44.29
N GLU A 386 -1.94 10.02 44.98
CA GLU A 386 -0.67 10.56 44.46
C GLU A 386 0.34 9.51 43.97
N GLU A 387 0.27 8.27 44.47
CA GLU A 387 1.15 7.16 44.03
C GLU A 387 0.73 6.56 42.67
N ARG A 388 -0.31 7.09 42.01
CA ARG A 388 -0.90 6.55 40.78
C ARG A 388 -1.13 7.70 39.79
N PRO A 389 -0.84 7.52 38.48
CA PRO A 389 -0.48 6.27 37.84
C PRO A 389 0.99 5.91 37.99
N ILE A 390 1.33 4.62 37.80
CA ILE A 390 2.73 4.17 37.73
C ILE A 390 3.30 4.46 36.34
N ASN A 391 2.52 4.18 35.29
CA ASN A 391 2.91 4.47 33.93
C ASN A 391 2.27 5.79 33.46
N HIS A 392 3.09 6.69 32.94
CA HIS A 392 2.61 7.94 32.34
C HIS A 392 1.68 7.70 31.16
N LEU A 393 0.81 8.67 30.88
CA LEU A 393 -0.20 8.62 29.81
C LEU A 393 0.41 8.16 28.48
N ALA A 394 1.54 8.74 28.07
CA ALA A 394 2.20 8.38 26.82
C ALA A 394 2.52 6.87 26.73
N SER A 395 3.04 6.28 27.80
CA SER A 395 3.34 4.84 27.87
C SER A 395 2.07 3.99 27.84
N ARG A 396 1.03 4.39 28.59
CA ARG A 396 -0.25 3.66 28.63
C ARG A 396 -0.92 3.65 27.26
N MET A 397 -0.96 4.80 26.60
CA MET A 397 -1.50 4.95 25.25
C MET A 397 -0.71 4.12 24.22
N ALA A 398 0.62 4.12 24.29
CA ALA A 398 1.47 3.34 23.39
C ALA A 398 1.23 1.83 23.53
N VAL A 399 1.11 1.33 24.76
CA VAL A 399 0.84 -0.11 25.00
C VAL A 399 -0.56 -0.49 24.49
N LEU A 400 -1.57 0.33 24.76
CA LEU A 400 -2.93 0.09 24.27
C LEU A 400 -3.02 0.13 22.74
N ALA A 401 -2.25 1.01 22.09
CA ALA A 401 -2.19 1.11 20.63
C ALA A 401 -1.59 -0.14 19.98
N GLY A 402 -0.85 -0.95 20.74
CA GLY A 402 -0.33 -2.25 20.27
C GLY A 402 -1.35 -3.39 20.32
N LEU A 403 -2.53 -3.19 20.92
CA LEU A 403 -3.57 -4.21 21.00
C LEU A 403 -4.44 -4.20 19.75
N SER A 404 -4.52 -5.33 19.06
CA SER A 404 -5.32 -5.50 17.83
C SER A 404 -6.82 -5.29 18.02
N SER A 405 -7.32 -5.33 19.25
CA SER A 405 -8.72 -5.09 19.58
C SER A 405 -9.09 -3.62 19.69
N VAL A 406 -8.12 -2.69 19.69
CA VAL A 406 -8.35 -1.26 19.90
C VAL A 406 -8.17 -0.51 18.58
N ASP A 407 -9.23 0.15 18.13
CA ASP A 407 -9.20 0.96 16.92
C ASP A 407 -8.75 2.40 17.22
N TRP A 408 -9.37 3.05 18.22
CA TRP A 408 -9.13 4.46 18.56
C TRP A 408 -8.85 4.67 20.06
N LEU A 409 -7.87 5.52 20.36
CA LEU A 409 -7.48 5.91 21.71
C LEU A 409 -7.61 7.41 21.88
N VAL A 410 -8.22 7.85 22.96
CA VAL A 410 -8.38 9.28 23.25
C VAL A 410 -8.13 9.54 24.72
N ALA A 411 -7.40 10.61 25.05
CA ALA A 411 -7.17 10.99 26.42
C ALA A 411 -8.28 11.93 26.91
N PHE A 412 -8.65 11.84 28.19
CA PHE A 412 -9.56 12.78 28.85
C PHE A 412 -9.07 13.08 30.26
N ASP A 413 -9.23 14.32 30.72
CA ASP A 413 -8.72 14.77 32.03
C ASP A 413 -9.78 14.70 33.12
N GLU A 414 -11.05 14.85 32.76
CA GLU A 414 -12.17 14.93 33.70
C GLU A 414 -12.28 13.69 34.61
N ASP A 415 -12.97 13.84 35.74
CA ASP A 415 -13.16 12.75 36.70
C ASP A 415 -14.02 11.62 36.10
N THR A 416 -14.88 11.95 35.14
CA THR A 416 -15.68 10.99 34.38
C THR A 416 -15.61 11.30 32.87
N PRO A 417 -15.73 10.28 31.99
CA PRO A 417 -15.71 10.47 30.54
C PRO A 417 -17.04 11.00 29.98
N GLN A 418 -18.01 11.40 30.81
CA GLN A 418 -19.39 11.67 30.40
C GLN A 418 -19.48 12.70 29.26
N ARG A 419 -18.76 13.82 29.37
CA ARG A 419 -18.72 14.85 28.32
C ARG A 419 -18.25 14.27 26.99
N LEU A 420 -17.12 13.57 27.01
CA LEU A 420 -16.53 12.97 25.82
C LEU A 420 -17.48 11.94 25.18
N ILE A 421 -18.13 11.11 25.99
CA ILE A 421 -19.14 10.15 25.51
C ILE A 421 -20.33 10.87 24.89
N GLY A 422 -20.82 11.94 25.52
CA GLY A 422 -21.93 12.75 25.00
C GLY A 422 -21.62 13.50 23.71
N GLU A 423 -20.34 13.75 23.41
CA GLU A 423 -19.92 14.36 22.15
C GLU A 423 -19.61 13.34 21.05
N VAL A 424 -19.14 12.15 21.42
CA VAL A 424 -18.83 11.04 20.50
C VAL A 424 -20.07 10.23 20.13
N LEU A 425 -20.99 10.05 21.09
CA LEU A 425 -22.24 9.31 20.99
C LEU A 425 -22.05 7.91 20.36
N PRO A 426 -21.32 6.99 21.00
CA PRO A 426 -21.14 5.63 20.48
C PRO A 426 -22.47 4.86 20.38
N ASP A 427 -22.55 3.86 19.50
CA ASP A 427 -23.72 2.99 19.38
C ASP A 427 -23.82 1.99 20.54
N LEU A 428 -22.67 1.67 21.15
CA LEU A 428 -22.59 0.82 22.33
C LEU A 428 -21.55 1.34 23.32
N LEU A 429 -21.96 1.62 24.55
CA LEU A 429 -21.05 1.90 25.66
C LEU A 429 -20.82 0.63 26.47
N VAL A 430 -19.56 0.25 26.66
CA VAL A 430 -19.18 -0.97 27.36
C VAL A 430 -18.35 -0.63 28.59
N LYS A 431 -18.68 -1.29 29.71
CA LYS A 431 -17.90 -1.22 30.94
C LYS A 431 -17.62 -2.60 31.51
N GLY A 432 -16.40 -2.83 31.96
CA GLY A 432 -16.03 -4.02 32.71
C GLY A 432 -16.31 -3.86 34.20
N GLY A 433 -16.86 -4.88 34.85
CA GLY A 433 -17.06 -4.94 36.30
C GLY A 433 -18.51 -5.21 36.71
N ASP A 434 -18.80 -4.99 37.99
CA ASP A 434 -20.13 -5.25 38.58
C ASP A 434 -20.97 -3.96 38.66
N TYR A 435 -20.87 -3.10 37.64
CA TYR A 435 -21.66 -1.86 37.55
C TYR A 435 -23.08 -2.17 37.11
N LYS A 436 -24.05 -1.36 37.54
CA LYS A 436 -25.35 -1.30 36.87
C LYS A 436 -25.25 -0.38 35.66
N PRO A 437 -25.89 -0.71 34.52
CA PRO A 437 -25.86 0.14 33.33
C PRO A 437 -26.24 1.61 33.60
N GLU A 438 -27.22 1.86 34.47
CA GLU A 438 -27.64 3.21 34.84
C GLU A 438 -26.57 4.04 35.58
N ASP A 439 -25.63 3.40 36.27
CA ASP A 439 -24.59 4.07 37.06
C ASP A 439 -23.34 4.41 36.23
N ILE A 440 -23.30 4.01 34.95
CA ILE A 440 -22.18 4.27 34.05
C ILE A 440 -22.26 5.70 33.53
N ALA A 441 -21.22 6.49 33.77
CA ALA A 441 -21.09 7.84 33.22
C ALA A 441 -21.20 7.83 31.68
N GLY A 442 -22.14 8.59 31.12
CA GLY A 442 -22.45 8.61 29.68
C GLY A 442 -23.63 7.71 29.25
N SER A 443 -24.24 6.95 30.17
CA SER A 443 -25.34 6.02 29.86
C SER A 443 -26.59 6.72 29.32
N GLN A 444 -26.98 7.83 29.93
CA GLN A 444 -28.16 8.61 29.55
C GLN A 444 -28.01 9.21 28.15
N GLU A 445 -26.84 9.75 27.83
CA GLU A 445 -26.52 10.34 26.53
C GLU A 445 -26.58 9.30 25.41
N VAL A 446 -26.03 8.10 25.66
CA VAL A 446 -26.02 7.00 24.69
C VAL A 446 -27.44 6.50 24.43
N TRP A 447 -28.24 6.27 25.48
CA TRP A 447 -29.64 5.86 25.32
C TRP A 447 -30.50 6.92 24.63
N ALA A 448 -30.32 8.19 24.96
CA ALA A 448 -31.03 9.30 24.31
C ALA A 448 -30.72 9.39 22.81
N ASN A 449 -29.52 8.95 22.39
CA ASN A 449 -29.10 8.87 21.00
C ASN A 449 -29.42 7.51 20.33
N GLY A 450 -30.19 6.63 20.99
CA GLY A 450 -30.60 5.33 20.45
C GLY A 450 -29.52 4.23 20.51
N GLY A 451 -28.41 4.46 21.20
CA GLY A 451 -27.41 3.45 21.50
C GLY A 451 -27.78 2.57 22.71
N ASP A 452 -26.90 1.64 23.07
CA ASP A 452 -27.10 0.71 24.18
C ASP A 452 -25.90 0.73 25.16
N VAL A 453 -26.09 0.23 26.38
CA VAL A 453 -25.06 0.18 27.43
C VAL A 453 -24.93 -1.26 27.93
N LYS A 454 -23.72 -1.82 27.87
CA LYS A 454 -23.44 -3.20 28.29
C LYS A 454 -22.34 -3.30 29.32
N VAL A 455 -22.59 -4.18 30.29
CA VAL A 455 -21.61 -4.54 31.32
C VAL A 455 -21.04 -5.90 30.97
N LEU A 456 -19.71 -5.99 30.86
CA LEU A 456 -19.01 -7.24 30.61
C LEU A 456 -18.43 -7.77 31.93
N ASN A 457 -18.73 -9.03 32.22
CA ASN A 457 -18.17 -9.72 33.38
C ASN A 457 -16.68 -9.96 33.16
N PHE A 458 -15.86 -9.67 34.18
CA PHE A 458 -14.43 -10.00 34.14
C PHE A 458 -14.21 -11.51 34.27
N GLU A 459 -13.20 -12.04 33.57
CA GLU A 459 -12.62 -13.33 33.96
C GLU A 459 -11.97 -13.19 35.35
N ASN A 460 -12.45 -13.99 36.31
CA ASN A 460 -12.08 -13.90 37.72
C ASN A 460 -10.55 -14.01 37.94
N GLY A 461 -9.96 -13.06 38.68
CA GLY A 461 -8.68 -13.26 39.39
C GLY A 461 -7.55 -12.25 39.17
N PHE A 462 -7.68 -11.28 38.27
CA PHE A 462 -6.58 -10.34 37.96
C PHE A 462 -7.03 -8.87 38.06
N SER A 463 -6.40 -8.10 38.94
CA SER A 463 -6.52 -6.63 38.98
C SER A 463 -5.14 -5.98 39.13
N THR A 464 -4.95 -4.80 38.53
CA THR A 464 -3.71 -4.03 38.70
C THR A 464 -3.33 -3.84 40.18
N SER A 465 -4.31 -3.56 41.04
CA SER A 465 -4.08 -3.40 42.49
C SER A 465 -3.62 -4.70 43.16
N SER A 466 -4.13 -5.86 42.74
CA SER A 466 -3.68 -7.16 43.25
C SER A 466 -2.26 -7.52 42.81
N VAL A 467 -1.87 -7.16 41.58
CA VAL A 467 -0.50 -7.36 41.07
C VAL A 467 0.49 -6.51 41.86
N ILE A 468 0.17 -5.24 42.10
CA ILE A 468 1.04 -4.33 42.88
C ILE A 468 1.17 -4.79 44.33
N LYS A 469 0.07 -5.22 44.95
CA LYS A 469 0.13 -5.80 46.32
C LYS A 469 1.01 -7.05 46.37
N LYS A 470 0.98 -7.91 45.35
CA LYS A 470 1.89 -9.06 45.24
C LYS A 470 3.35 -8.62 45.10
N ILE A 471 3.65 -7.62 44.27
CA ILE A 471 5.01 -7.09 44.11
C ILE A 471 5.53 -6.50 45.44
N LYS A 472 4.74 -5.64 46.11
CA LYS A 472 5.10 -5.07 47.42
C LYS A 472 5.25 -6.14 48.53
N HIS A 473 4.65 -7.32 48.37
CA HIS A 473 4.81 -8.44 49.30
C HIS A 473 6.05 -9.32 49.04
N LEU A 474 6.65 -9.24 47.84
CA LEU A 474 7.89 -9.95 47.49
C LEU A 474 9.16 -9.21 47.96
N GLU A 475 9.03 -7.94 48.39
CA GLU A 475 10.11 -7.13 48.95
C GLU A 475 10.21 -7.19 50.49
N LYS A 476 9.40 -8.02 51.15
CA LYS A 476 9.57 -8.42 52.56
C LYS A 476 10.08 -9.84 52.64
#